data_AF-A0A7W0MKX5-F1
#
_entry.id   AF-A0A7W0MKX5-F1
#
_cell.length_a   1.000
_cell.length_b   1.000
_cell.length_c   1.000
_cell.angle_alpha   90.00
_cell.angle_beta   90.00
_cell.angle_gamma   90.00
#
_symmetry.space_group_name_H-M   'P 1'
#
loop_
_entity.id
_entity.type
_entity.pdbx_description
1 polymer ?
#
loop_
_entity_poly.entity_id
_entity_poly.type
_entity_poly.pdbx_seq_one_letter_code
_entity_poly.pdbx_strand_id
1 'polypeptide(L)'
;MLRVAPNVDGKLDIAPARPGPAEAAERLKRTLYRRLQEAFGDLERAAGNQQPEVSRRARAAQGRFAGDFAQADLVEVYLEVAWVRAEFDRRGEREGDDRFTNAAVAALNEIATIGPGLVLDNPEVEKLEDRRRRFAHDPLPPEAAAALEKLAETIADGDAVFGETLRQYAAATLATAEGTDDRRTVIQRVVTRNTIVAIGRWLANETSKKAYSGALGLAALWALKHESMIVTAASVWGDLFLAWLGPVFDQARAIAASAQSAGAIRPPPPRRRGPQ
;
A
#
# COMPACT_ATOMS: atom_id res chain seq x y z
N MET A 1 7.64 -9.51 1.55
CA MET A 1 7.47 -8.55 2.68
C MET A 1 7.47 -7.17 2.06
N LEU A 2 6.31 -6.51 2.02
CA LEU A 2 6.22 -5.12 1.58
C LEU A 2 7.09 -4.29 2.54
N ARG A 3 8.27 -3.89 2.05
CA ARG A 3 9.31 -3.27 2.86
C ARG A 3 9.01 -1.78 2.88
N VAL A 4 8.41 -1.28 3.96
CA VAL A 4 8.25 0.16 4.12
C VAL A 4 9.55 0.72 4.72
N ALA A 5 10.12 1.73 4.08
CA ALA A 5 11.36 2.38 4.48
C ALA A 5 11.35 3.87 4.09
N PRO A 6 12.18 4.72 4.74
CA PRO A 6 12.34 6.10 4.29
C PRO A 6 12.84 6.17 2.84
N ASN A 7 12.18 6.96 2.00
CA ASN A 7 12.59 7.27 0.64
C ASN A 7 13.59 8.46 0.61
N VAL A 8 13.98 8.92 -0.58
CA VAL A 8 14.93 10.03 -0.77
C VAL A 8 14.46 11.36 -0.15
N ASP A 9 13.14 11.56 -0.06
CA ASP A 9 12.52 12.74 0.56
C ASP A 9 12.35 12.58 2.08
N GLY A 10 12.81 11.46 2.65
CA GLY A 10 12.64 11.13 4.05
C GLY A 10 11.23 10.69 4.44
N LYS A 11 10.32 10.46 3.49
CA LYS A 11 8.98 9.94 3.76
C LYS A 11 8.99 8.41 3.79
N LEU A 12 8.14 7.80 4.60
CA LEU A 12 7.98 6.34 4.59
C LEU A 12 7.27 5.90 3.32
N ASP A 13 7.92 5.05 2.54
CA ASP A 13 7.37 4.54 1.29
C ASP A 13 7.68 3.05 1.09
N ILE A 14 7.05 2.45 0.09
CA ILE A 14 7.31 1.05 -0.26
C ILE A 14 8.65 0.96 -1.00
N ALA A 15 9.58 0.20 -0.44
CA ALA A 15 10.85 -0.13 -1.09
C ALA A 15 10.59 -1.19 -2.17
N PRO A 16 11.09 -0.95 -3.40
CA PRO A 16 10.73 -1.78 -4.54
C PRO A 16 11.26 -3.22 -4.41
N ALA A 17 10.41 -4.21 -4.65
CA ALA A 17 10.81 -5.61 -4.77
C ALA A 17 11.31 -5.90 -6.18
N ARG A 18 12.52 -5.42 -6.49
CA ARG A 18 13.13 -5.57 -7.81
C ARG A 18 13.41 -7.05 -8.14
N PRO A 19 13.40 -7.43 -9.43
CA PRO A 19 13.84 -8.76 -9.85
C PRO A 19 15.28 -9.02 -9.41
N GLY A 20 15.58 -10.28 -9.06
CA GLY A 20 16.97 -10.70 -8.85
C GLY A 20 17.78 -10.63 -10.15
N PRO A 21 19.12 -10.66 -10.10
CA PRO A 21 19.97 -10.59 -11.30
C PRO A 21 19.64 -11.66 -12.36
N ALA A 22 19.32 -12.88 -11.92
CA ALA A 22 18.93 -13.98 -12.80
C ALA A 22 17.56 -13.73 -13.47
N GLU A 23 16.56 -13.24 -12.72
CA GLU A 23 15.24 -12.89 -13.26
C GLU A 23 15.32 -11.70 -14.22
N ALA A 24 16.12 -10.68 -13.89
CA ALA A 24 16.32 -9.50 -14.73
C ALA A 24 16.95 -9.85 -16.09
N ALA A 25 17.80 -10.88 -16.13
CA ALA A 25 18.40 -11.40 -17.35
C ALA A 25 17.47 -12.32 -18.16
N GLU A 26 16.32 -12.72 -17.60
CA GLU A 26 15.42 -13.67 -18.25
C GLU A 26 14.68 -13.01 -19.42
N ARG A 27 14.83 -13.56 -20.64
CA ARG A 27 14.20 -13.00 -21.85
C ARG A 27 12.68 -13.13 -21.82
N LEU A 28 12.17 -14.23 -21.26
CA LEU A 28 10.73 -14.49 -21.17
C LEU A 28 10.05 -13.45 -20.28
N LYS A 29 10.51 -13.28 -19.03
CA LYS A 29 9.97 -12.26 -18.11
C LYS A 29 10.02 -10.84 -18.70
N ARG A 30 11.12 -10.45 -19.35
CA ARG A 30 11.18 -9.15 -20.06
C ARG A 30 10.13 -9.00 -21.16
N THR A 31 9.89 -10.06 -21.93
CA THR A 31 8.89 -10.05 -23.00
C THR A 31 7.48 -9.98 -22.42
N LEU A 32 7.20 -10.76 -21.37
CA LEU A 32 5.92 -10.74 -20.66
C LEU A 32 5.67 -9.38 -20.01
N TYR A 33 6.70 -8.72 -19.48
CA TYR A 33 6.57 -7.41 -18.83
C TYR A 33 6.18 -6.33 -19.84
N ARG A 34 6.80 -6.33 -21.03
CA ARG A 34 6.41 -5.44 -22.11
C ARG A 34 4.96 -5.69 -22.56
N ARG A 35 4.57 -6.96 -22.72
CA ARG A 35 3.17 -7.29 -23.05
C ARG A 35 2.20 -6.87 -21.96
N LEU A 36 2.59 -6.97 -20.69
CA LEU A 36 1.80 -6.49 -19.57
C LEU A 36 1.56 -4.97 -19.68
N GLN A 37 2.61 -4.18 -19.98
CA GLN A 37 2.50 -2.73 -20.19
C GLN A 37 1.54 -2.39 -21.33
N GLU A 38 1.64 -3.12 -22.45
CA GLU A 38 0.76 -2.98 -23.62
C GLU A 38 -0.70 -3.30 -23.24
N ALA A 39 -0.92 -4.43 -22.56
CA ALA A 39 -2.25 -4.87 -22.16
C ALA A 39 -2.94 -3.92 -21.16
N PHE A 40 -2.19 -3.30 -20.24
CA PHE A 40 -2.75 -2.21 -19.40
C PHE A 40 -3.14 -0.98 -20.22
N GLY A 41 -2.42 -0.68 -21.31
CA GLY A 41 -2.78 0.40 -22.23
C GLY A 41 -3.99 0.10 -23.10
N ASP A 42 -4.15 -1.17 -23.49
CA ASP A 42 -5.37 -1.64 -24.12
C ASP A 42 -6.56 -1.56 -23.16
N LEU A 43 -6.38 -1.96 -21.90
CA LEU A 43 -7.41 -1.85 -20.87
C LEU A 43 -7.82 -0.39 -20.62
N GLU A 44 -6.85 0.53 -20.51
CA GLU A 44 -7.12 1.96 -20.35
C GLU A 44 -8.01 2.49 -21.47
N ARG A 45 -7.65 2.21 -22.72
CA ARG A 45 -8.37 2.65 -23.93
C ARG A 45 -9.74 2.00 -24.05
N ALA A 46 -9.83 0.69 -23.78
CA ALA A 46 -11.06 -0.08 -23.90
C ALA A 46 -12.07 0.26 -22.80
N ALA A 47 -11.59 0.62 -21.60
CA ALA A 47 -12.43 1.10 -20.50
C ALA A 47 -12.92 2.53 -20.77
N GLY A 48 -12.01 3.42 -21.20
CA GLY A 48 -12.32 4.78 -21.62
C GLY A 48 -13.26 5.53 -20.68
N ASN A 49 -14.23 6.24 -21.26
CA ASN A 49 -15.24 6.99 -20.50
C ASN A 49 -16.38 6.10 -19.96
N GLN A 50 -16.49 4.84 -20.41
CA GLN A 50 -17.56 3.93 -19.98
C GLN A 50 -17.24 3.32 -18.62
N GLN A 51 -15.95 3.09 -18.32
CA GLN A 51 -15.50 2.65 -17.01
C GLN A 51 -14.36 3.55 -16.49
N PRO A 52 -14.64 4.79 -16.05
CA PRO A 52 -13.62 5.78 -15.68
C PRO A 52 -12.66 5.30 -14.58
N GLU A 53 -13.18 4.56 -13.61
CA GLU A 53 -12.41 4.00 -12.49
C GLU A 53 -11.37 2.96 -12.96
N VAL A 54 -11.79 2.07 -13.86
CA VAL A 54 -10.93 1.04 -14.45
C VAL A 54 -9.89 1.68 -15.37
N SER A 55 -10.30 2.65 -16.19
CA SER A 55 -9.39 3.40 -17.07
C SER A 55 -8.33 4.15 -16.25
N ARG A 56 -8.74 4.87 -15.19
CA ARG A 56 -7.82 5.60 -14.30
C ARG A 56 -6.81 4.66 -13.65
N ARG A 57 -7.28 3.50 -13.15
CA ARG A 57 -6.39 2.53 -12.51
C ARG A 57 -5.44 1.88 -13.50
N ALA A 58 -5.90 1.54 -14.71
CA ALA A 58 -5.04 1.02 -15.77
C ALA A 58 -3.95 2.03 -16.17
N ARG A 59 -4.30 3.31 -16.35
CA ARG A 59 -3.32 4.39 -16.59
C ARG A 59 -2.30 4.51 -15.47
N ALA A 60 -2.75 4.47 -14.21
CA ALA A 60 -1.85 4.53 -13.05
C ALA A 60 -0.88 3.34 -13.04
N ALA A 61 -1.38 2.13 -13.32
CA ALA A 61 -0.55 0.92 -13.43
C ALA A 61 0.51 1.06 -14.55
N GLN A 62 0.14 1.58 -15.73
CA GLN A 62 1.11 1.84 -16.79
C GLN A 62 2.21 2.82 -16.36
N GLY A 63 1.85 3.89 -15.65
CA GLY A 63 2.80 4.85 -15.12
C GLY A 63 3.80 4.20 -14.15
N ARG A 64 3.31 3.32 -13.26
CA ARG A 64 4.16 2.57 -12.31
C ARG A 64 5.02 1.53 -13.00
N PHE A 65 4.51 0.92 -14.06
CA PHE A 65 5.24 -0.08 -14.83
C PHE A 65 6.09 0.52 -15.93
N ALA A 66 6.27 1.84 -16.00
CA ALA A 66 7.10 2.45 -17.04
C ALA A 66 8.58 2.05 -16.87
N GLY A 67 9.23 1.72 -17.99
CA GLY A 67 10.67 1.42 -18.04
C GLY A 67 10.99 -0.07 -18.16
N ASP A 68 12.22 -0.42 -17.78
CA ASP A 68 12.76 -1.78 -17.93
C ASP A 68 12.31 -2.70 -16.79
N PHE A 69 12.09 -3.98 -17.13
CA PHE A 69 11.72 -5.02 -16.15
C PHE A 69 12.66 -5.07 -14.94
N ALA A 70 13.96 -4.82 -15.12
CA ALA A 70 14.94 -4.83 -14.04
C ALA A 70 14.67 -3.78 -12.92
N GLN A 71 13.87 -2.76 -13.21
CA GLN A 71 13.46 -1.74 -12.24
C GLN A 71 12.04 -1.92 -11.72
N ALA A 72 11.28 -2.88 -12.28
CA ALA A 72 9.91 -3.14 -11.88
C ALA A 72 9.81 -3.57 -10.41
N ASP A 73 8.78 -3.12 -9.72
CA ASP A 73 8.43 -3.68 -8.42
C ASP A 73 7.48 -4.87 -8.63
N LEU A 74 7.98 -6.08 -8.38
CA LEU A 74 7.24 -7.31 -8.60
C LEU A 74 6.08 -7.51 -7.63
N VAL A 75 6.11 -6.86 -6.46
CA VAL A 75 4.96 -6.84 -5.55
C VAL A 75 3.85 -5.97 -6.12
N GLU A 76 4.19 -4.84 -6.75
CA GLU A 76 3.18 -4.00 -7.41
C GLU A 76 2.56 -4.69 -8.62
N VAL A 77 3.39 -5.37 -9.43
CA VAL A 77 2.90 -6.19 -10.54
C VAL A 77 1.92 -7.24 -10.04
N TYR A 78 2.24 -7.95 -8.96
CA TYR A 78 1.34 -8.95 -8.36
C TYR A 78 0.00 -8.33 -7.93
N LEU A 79 0.03 -7.16 -7.27
CA LEU A 79 -1.17 -6.53 -6.72
C LEU A 79 -2.11 -5.99 -7.82
N GLU A 80 -1.57 -5.40 -8.87
CA GLU A 80 -2.41 -4.95 -10.00
C GLU A 80 -2.96 -6.13 -10.80
N VAL A 81 -2.19 -7.20 -10.98
CA VAL A 81 -2.67 -8.43 -11.64
C VAL A 81 -3.76 -9.09 -10.80
N ALA A 82 -3.63 -9.12 -9.47
CA ALA A 82 -4.64 -9.66 -8.58
C ALA A 82 -5.94 -8.84 -8.62
N TRP A 83 -5.84 -7.51 -8.71
CA TRP A 83 -7.00 -6.64 -8.94
C TRP A 83 -7.67 -6.94 -10.28
N VAL A 84 -6.91 -6.96 -11.38
CA VAL A 84 -7.45 -7.25 -12.72
C VAL A 84 -8.14 -8.62 -12.76
N ARG A 85 -7.54 -9.64 -12.14
CA ARG A 85 -8.16 -10.97 -12.05
C ARG A 85 -9.49 -10.92 -11.29
N ALA A 86 -9.58 -10.14 -10.21
CA ALA A 86 -10.83 -9.98 -9.47
C ALA A 86 -11.91 -9.22 -10.27
N GLU A 87 -11.54 -8.24 -11.09
CA GLU A 87 -12.48 -7.59 -12.03
C GLU A 87 -12.91 -8.52 -13.15
N PHE A 88 -11.99 -9.33 -13.68
CA PHE A 88 -12.28 -10.32 -14.71
C PHE A 88 -13.25 -11.38 -14.20
N ASP A 89 -13.03 -11.94 -13.00
CA ASP A 89 -13.90 -12.97 -12.42
C ASP A 89 -15.33 -12.44 -12.21
N ARG A 90 -15.47 -11.17 -11.78
CA ARG A 90 -16.74 -10.48 -11.53
C ARG A 90 -17.37 -9.83 -12.75
N ARG A 91 -16.78 -9.97 -13.95
CA ARG A 91 -17.25 -9.28 -15.16
C ARG A 91 -18.74 -9.54 -15.50
N GLY A 92 -19.27 -10.69 -15.08
CA GLY A 92 -20.67 -11.07 -15.30
C GLY A 92 -21.66 -10.47 -14.30
N GLU A 93 -21.18 -9.84 -13.23
CA GLU A 93 -22.00 -9.21 -12.18
C GLU A 93 -22.43 -7.78 -12.56
N ARG A 94 -21.81 -7.20 -13.61
CA ARG A 94 -22.10 -5.85 -14.10
C ARG A 94 -23.18 -5.88 -15.18
N GLU A 95 -24.18 -5.01 -15.05
CA GLU A 95 -25.34 -4.93 -15.96
C GLU A 95 -25.45 -3.57 -16.64
N GLY A 96 -26.22 -3.50 -17.73
CA GLY A 96 -26.51 -2.27 -18.45
C GLY A 96 -25.26 -1.54 -18.93
N ASP A 97 -25.19 -0.24 -18.66
CA ASP A 97 -24.11 0.66 -19.08
C ASP A 97 -22.79 0.43 -18.31
N ASP A 98 -22.83 -0.26 -17.16
CA ASP A 98 -21.66 -0.61 -16.37
C ASP A 98 -20.98 -1.91 -16.84
N ARG A 99 -21.60 -2.63 -17.78
CA ARG A 99 -21.07 -3.88 -18.33
C ARG A 99 -19.77 -3.61 -19.10
N PHE A 100 -18.77 -4.45 -18.88
CA PHE A 100 -17.53 -4.38 -19.64
C PHE A 100 -17.76 -4.65 -21.13
N THR A 101 -17.11 -3.85 -21.97
CA THR A 101 -17.03 -4.12 -23.41
C THR A 101 -16.23 -5.40 -23.67
N ASN A 102 -16.45 -6.06 -24.81
CA ASN A 102 -15.66 -7.24 -25.19
C ASN A 102 -14.16 -6.93 -25.25
N ALA A 103 -13.79 -5.72 -25.65
CA ALA A 103 -12.40 -5.26 -25.67
C ALA A 103 -11.81 -5.14 -24.26
N ALA A 104 -12.57 -4.57 -23.31
CA ALA A 104 -12.14 -4.49 -21.91
C ALA A 104 -12.02 -5.90 -21.28
N VAL A 105 -12.97 -6.80 -21.56
CA VAL A 105 -12.91 -8.20 -21.09
C VAL A 105 -11.68 -8.92 -21.65
N ALA A 106 -11.34 -8.72 -22.93
CA ALA A 106 -10.15 -9.31 -23.54
C ALA A 106 -8.87 -8.80 -22.89
N ALA A 107 -8.74 -7.48 -22.66
CA ALA A 107 -7.59 -6.89 -21.99
C ALA A 107 -7.45 -7.37 -20.53
N LEU A 108 -8.56 -7.44 -19.79
CA LEU A 108 -8.58 -7.99 -18.42
C LEU A 108 -8.08 -9.45 -18.41
N ASN A 109 -8.56 -10.28 -19.35
CA ASN A 109 -8.15 -11.68 -19.47
C ASN A 109 -6.65 -11.82 -19.80
N GLU A 110 -6.15 -10.98 -20.70
CA GLU A 110 -4.74 -11.00 -21.11
C GLU A 110 -3.82 -10.67 -19.95
N ILE A 111 -4.11 -9.59 -19.20
CA ILE A 111 -3.35 -9.23 -17.99
C ILE A 111 -3.42 -10.35 -16.94
N ALA A 112 -4.62 -10.91 -16.70
CA ALA A 112 -4.80 -11.99 -15.73
C ALA A 112 -4.04 -13.28 -16.09
N THR A 113 -3.78 -13.49 -17.38
CA THR A 113 -3.03 -14.65 -17.91
C THR A 113 -1.52 -14.42 -17.88
N ILE A 114 -1.05 -13.23 -18.28
CA ILE A 114 0.38 -12.89 -18.36
C ILE A 114 0.98 -12.61 -16.99
N GLY A 115 0.24 -11.87 -16.17
CA GLY A 115 0.68 -11.33 -14.89
C GLY A 115 1.28 -12.37 -13.93
N PRO A 116 0.64 -13.54 -13.70
CA PRO A 116 1.18 -14.57 -12.82
C PRO A 116 2.59 -15.02 -13.22
N GLY A 117 2.87 -15.18 -14.52
CA GLY A 117 4.18 -15.63 -15.02
C GLY A 117 5.34 -14.69 -14.69
N LEU A 118 5.07 -13.41 -14.41
CA LEU A 118 6.08 -12.41 -14.06
C LEU A 118 6.51 -12.47 -12.59
N VAL A 119 5.64 -12.98 -11.73
CA VAL A 119 5.77 -12.94 -10.27
C VAL A 119 6.01 -14.32 -9.65
N LEU A 120 5.95 -15.39 -10.47
CA LEU A 120 6.34 -16.73 -10.08
C LEU A 120 7.79 -16.78 -9.59
N ASP A 121 7.99 -17.56 -8.52
CA ASP A 121 9.26 -17.80 -7.82
C ASP A 121 9.90 -16.55 -7.19
N ASN A 122 9.17 -15.42 -7.15
CA ASN A 122 9.68 -14.24 -6.46
C ASN A 122 9.49 -14.39 -4.94
N PRO A 123 10.57 -14.37 -4.13
CA PRO A 123 10.51 -14.68 -2.70
C PRO A 123 9.71 -13.65 -1.89
N GLU A 124 9.55 -12.42 -2.40
CA GLU A 124 8.75 -11.41 -1.71
C GLU A 124 7.25 -11.56 -1.98
N VAL A 125 6.89 -12.05 -3.17
CA VAL A 125 5.52 -12.41 -3.58
C VAL A 125 5.06 -13.69 -2.88
N GLU A 126 5.88 -14.74 -2.83
CA GLU A 126 5.55 -15.98 -2.10
C GLU A 126 5.23 -15.71 -0.62
N LYS A 127 6.07 -14.89 0.03
CA LYS A 127 5.83 -14.46 1.42
C LYS A 127 4.50 -13.71 1.58
N LEU A 128 4.04 -12.99 0.56
CA LEU A 128 2.75 -12.30 0.57
C LEU A 128 1.61 -13.32 0.44
N GLU A 129 1.71 -14.29 -0.47
CA GLU A 129 0.72 -15.36 -0.63
C GLU A 129 0.60 -16.25 0.61
N ASP A 130 1.71 -16.63 1.23
CA ASP A 130 1.73 -17.39 2.48
C ASP A 130 1.01 -16.69 3.63
N ARG A 131 1.17 -15.37 3.71
CA ARG A 131 0.44 -14.57 4.69
C ARG A 131 -1.04 -14.55 4.36
N ARG A 132 -1.40 -14.33 3.09
CA ARG A 132 -2.80 -14.38 2.68
C ARG A 132 -3.44 -15.69 3.08
N ARG A 133 -2.78 -16.82 2.83
CA ARG A 133 -3.25 -18.14 3.27
C ARG A 133 -3.43 -18.25 4.78
N ARG A 134 -2.47 -17.76 5.57
CA ARG A 134 -2.57 -17.79 7.05
C ARG A 134 -3.65 -16.88 7.63
N PHE A 135 -4.01 -15.81 6.94
CA PHE A 135 -4.94 -14.80 7.46
C PHE A 135 -6.33 -14.84 6.81
N ALA A 136 -6.57 -15.72 5.84
CA ALA A 136 -7.85 -15.83 5.12
C ALA A 136 -8.98 -16.50 5.91
N HIS A 137 -8.74 -17.00 7.13
CA HIS A 137 -9.73 -17.82 7.86
C HIS A 137 -10.14 -17.30 9.23
N ASP A 138 -9.56 -16.20 9.71
CA ASP A 138 -9.90 -15.63 11.01
C ASP A 138 -10.64 -14.30 10.85
N PRO A 139 -11.97 -14.27 11.02
CA PRO A 139 -12.73 -13.03 11.00
C PRO A 139 -12.23 -12.12 12.12
N LEU A 140 -11.98 -10.86 11.79
CA LEU A 140 -11.51 -9.89 12.78
C LEU A 140 -12.63 -9.46 13.72
N PRO A 141 -12.31 -9.16 15.00
CA PRO A 141 -13.23 -8.40 15.85
C PRO A 141 -13.64 -7.09 15.15
N PRO A 142 -14.93 -6.68 15.20
CA PRO A 142 -15.42 -5.48 14.52
C PRO A 142 -14.62 -4.21 14.85
N GLU A 143 -14.22 -4.05 16.11
CA GLU A 143 -13.42 -2.91 16.57
C GLU A 143 -12.04 -2.86 15.90
N ALA A 144 -11.41 -4.02 15.71
CA ALA A 144 -10.11 -4.10 15.06
C ALA A 144 -10.22 -3.89 13.54
N ALA A 145 -11.28 -4.40 12.91
CA ALA A 145 -11.57 -4.12 11.51
C ALA A 145 -11.75 -2.61 11.26
N ALA A 146 -12.56 -1.95 12.09
CA ALA A 146 -12.79 -0.50 12.02
C ALA A 146 -11.51 0.31 12.29
N ALA A 147 -10.67 -0.13 13.23
CA ALA A 147 -9.39 0.52 13.49
C ALA A 147 -8.42 0.40 12.30
N LEU A 148 -8.37 -0.77 11.64
CA LEU A 148 -7.56 -0.97 10.44
C LEU A 148 -8.04 -0.09 9.28
N GLU A 149 -9.35 0.17 9.16
CA GLU A 149 -9.94 1.02 8.12
C GLU A 149 -9.54 2.47 8.30
N LYS A 150 -9.77 2.99 9.50
CA LYS A 150 -9.34 4.34 9.84
C LYS A 150 -7.83 4.52 9.74
N LEU A 151 -7.02 3.50 10.06
CA LEU A 151 -5.58 3.59 9.85
C LEU A 151 -5.23 3.69 8.36
N ALA A 152 -5.84 2.89 7.50
CA ALA A 152 -5.63 2.98 6.06
C ALA A 152 -6.04 4.36 5.51
N GLU A 153 -7.15 4.94 5.97
CA GLU A 153 -7.56 6.31 5.63
C GLU A 153 -6.49 7.33 6.03
N THR A 154 -6.01 7.27 7.28
CA THR A 154 -4.99 8.21 7.78
C THR A 154 -3.64 8.06 7.09
N ILE A 155 -3.33 6.87 6.58
CA ILE A 155 -2.15 6.64 5.74
C ILE A 155 -2.38 7.29 4.38
N ALA A 156 -3.50 7.00 3.72
CA ALA A 156 -3.85 7.56 2.41
C ALA A 156 -3.81 9.09 2.37
N ASP A 157 -4.25 9.75 3.45
CA ASP A 157 -4.28 11.21 3.58
C ASP A 157 -2.97 11.82 4.13
N GLY A 158 -2.04 10.99 4.64
CA GLY A 158 -0.88 11.42 5.43
C GLY A 158 0.34 11.85 4.60
N ASP A 159 0.19 12.81 3.70
CA ASP A 159 1.23 13.26 2.75
C ASP A 159 2.54 13.74 3.39
N ALA A 160 2.47 14.27 4.60
CA ALA A 160 3.61 14.77 5.36
C ALA A 160 4.55 13.66 5.85
N VAL A 161 4.04 12.44 6.04
CA VAL A 161 4.79 11.30 6.60
C VAL A 161 4.98 10.20 5.57
N PHE A 162 4.00 10.00 4.69
CA PHE A 162 3.96 8.86 3.78
C PHE A 162 4.22 9.29 2.32
N GLY A 163 5.08 8.52 1.67
CA GLY A 163 5.36 8.63 0.25
C GLY A 163 4.14 8.30 -0.61
N GLU A 164 4.16 8.75 -1.86
CA GLU A 164 3.02 8.63 -2.77
C GLU A 164 2.59 7.17 -2.97
N THR A 165 3.55 6.25 -3.14
CA THR A 165 3.23 4.85 -3.42
C THR A 165 2.49 4.23 -2.23
N LEU A 166 2.99 4.37 -1.01
CA LEU A 166 2.32 3.88 0.19
C LEU A 166 0.90 4.46 0.37
N ARG A 167 0.70 5.75 0.06
CA ARG A 167 -0.62 6.40 0.11
C ARG A 167 -1.59 5.83 -0.92
N GLN A 168 -1.14 5.65 -2.15
CA GLN A 168 -1.94 5.03 -3.21
C GLN A 168 -2.32 3.60 -2.85
N TYR A 169 -1.43 2.84 -2.23
CA TYR A 169 -1.74 1.51 -1.74
C TYR A 169 -2.83 1.52 -0.68
N ALA A 170 -2.71 2.39 0.33
CA ALA A 170 -3.72 2.51 1.36
C ALA A 170 -5.09 2.91 0.76
N ALA A 171 -5.12 3.90 -0.14
CA ALA A 171 -6.33 4.30 -0.85
C ALA A 171 -6.94 3.17 -1.70
N ALA A 172 -6.09 2.40 -2.40
CA ALA A 172 -6.54 1.28 -3.21
C ALA A 172 -7.16 0.16 -2.35
N THR A 173 -6.72 -0.05 -1.11
CA THR A 173 -7.37 -1.02 -0.20
C THR A 173 -8.77 -0.58 0.20
N LEU A 174 -9.02 0.72 0.36
CA LEU A 174 -10.32 1.29 0.70
C LEU A 174 -11.31 1.22 -0.46
N ALA A 175 -10.83 1.36 -1.70
CA ALA A 175 -11.66 1.33 -2.91
C ALA A 175 -12.09 -0.09 -3.36
N THR A 176 -11.64 -1.15 -2.68
CA THR A 176 -12.03 -2.54 -3.02
C THR A 176 -13.45 -2.80 -2.50
N ALA A 177 -14.39 -3.08 -3.42
CA ALA A 177 -15.83 -3.19 -3.12
C ALA A 177 -16.19 -4.20 -2.00
N GLU A 178 -17.25 -3.89 -1.26
CA GLU A 178 -17.94 -4.78 -0.31
C GLU A 178 -18.28 -6.13 -0.99
N GLY A 179 -17.98 -7.25 -0.31
CA GLY A 179 -18.19 -8.61 -0.82
C GLY A 179 -16.92 -9.45 -1.02
N THR A 180 -15.73 -8.85 -0.84
CA THR A 180 -14.45 -9.59 -0.74
C THR A 180 -13.75 -9.34 0.60
N ASP A 181 -14.52 -9.38 1.69
CA ASP A 181 -14.07 -9.05 3.05
C ASP A 181 -12.71 -9.68 3.39
N ASP A 182 -12.49 -10.95 3.06
CA ASP A 182 -11.21 -11.63 3.32
C ASP A 182 -10.02 -10.98 2.59
N ARG A 183 -10.17 -10.58 1.32
CA ARG A 183 -9.06 -10.04 0.53
C ARG A 183 -8.75 -8.61 0.95
N ARG A 184 -9.78 -7.78 1.10
CA ARG A 184 -9.65 -6.38 1.54
C ARG A 184 -8.99 -6.33 2.92
N THR A 185 -9.54 -7.07 3.88
CA THR A 185 -9.04 -7.12 5.25
C THR A 185 -7.61 -7.64 5.30
N VAL A 186 -7.24 -8.64 4.50
CA VAL A 186 -5.85 -9.14 4.47
C VAL A 186 -4.88 -8.08 3.94
N ILE A 187 -5.15 -7.45 2.81
CA ILE A 187 -4.23 -6.47 2.22
C ILE A 187 -4.09 -5.28 3.17
N GLN A 188 -5.19 -4.82 3.73
CA GLN A 188 -5.25 -3.74 4.70
C GLN A 188 -4.46 -4.07 5.98
N ARG A 189 -4.60 -5.28 6.53
CA ARG A 189 -3.75 -5.76 7.65
C ARG A 189 -2.27 -5.71 7.28
N VAL A 190 -1.90 -6.09 6.06
CA VAL A 190 -0.50 -6.11 5.62
C VAL A 190 0.06 -4.70 5.49
N VAL A 191 -0.66 -3.80 4.82
CA VAL A 191 -0.25 -2.39 4.65
C VAL A 191 -0.10 -1.74 6.02
N THR A 192 -1.14 -1.76 6.84
CA THR A 192 -1.15 -1.10 8.14
C THR A 192 -0.08 -1.67 9.08
N ARG A 193 0.07 -3.00 9.16
CA ARG A 193 1.12 -3.63 9.98
C ARG A 193 2.51 -3.22 9.55
N ASN A 194 2.80 -3.26 8.25
CA ASN A 194 4.14 -2.95 7.77
C ASN A 194 4.47 -1.46 7.94
N THR A 195 3.48 -0.57 7.79
CA THR A 195 3.63 0.86 8.11
C THR A 195 3.93 1.06 9.59
N ILE A 196 3.18 0.43 10.50
CA ILE A 196 3.43 0.50 11.95
C ILE A 196 4.82 -0.04 12.31
N VAL A 197 5.21 -1.18 11.73
CA VAL A 197 6.54 -1.77 11.95
C VAL A 197 7.64 -0.85 11.44
N ALA A 198 7.46 -0.22 10.28
CA ALA A 198 8.45 0.71 9.72
C ALA A 198 8.58 1.97 10.57
N ILE A 199 7.47 2.57 11.00
CA ILE A 199 7.47 3.69 11.94
C ILE A 199 8.19 3.28 13.23
N GLY A 200 7.80 2.17 13.84
CA GLY A 200 8.41 1.77 15.10
C GLY A 200 9.88 1.41 15.00
N ARG A 201 10.33 0.82 13.88
CA ARG A 201 11.77 0.63 13.61
C ARG A 201 12.48 1.95 13.39
N TRP A 202 11.87 2.89 12.69
CA TRP A 202 12.45 4.20 12.43
C TRP A 202 12.61 4.99 13.73
N LEU A 203 11.62 4.94 14.62
CA LEU A 203 11.67 5.53 15.94
C LEU A 203 12.70 4.82 16.84
N ALA A 204 12.74 3.49 16.84
CA ALA A 204 13.59 2.69 17.72
C ALA A 204 15.08 2.66 17.32
N ASN A 205 15.40 2.76 16.02
CA ASN A 205 16.79 2.70 15.54
C ASN A 205 17.51 4.05 15.62
N GLU A 206 16.81 5.16 15.85
CA GLU A 206 17.43 6.48 15.88
C GLU A 206 17.93 6.81 17.29
N THR A 207 19.21 6.50 17.53
CA THR A 207 19.94 6.80 18.78
C THR A 207 20.71 8.13 18.71
N SER A 208 20.68 8.83 17.57
CA SER A 208 21.53 9.99 17.34
C SER A 208 20.86 11.31 17.76
N LYS A 209 21.40 11.93 18.82
CA LYS A 209 20.95 13.22 19.41
C LYS A 209 21.05 14.44 18.46
N LYS A 210 21.34 14.27 17.16
CA LYS A 210 21.80 15.38 16.29
C LYS A 210 21.03 15.60 14.99
N ALA A 211 20.03 14.80 14.66
CA ALA A 211 19.18 15.09 13.50
C ALA A 211 17.78 14.54 13.69
N TYR A 212 16.97 15.19 14.55
CA TYR A 212 15.52 15.07 14.41
C TYR A 212 15.14 15.78 13.11
N SER A 213 15.25 15.07 11.99
CA SER A 213 14.73 15.54 10.71
C SER A 213 13.23 15.81 10.89
N GLY A 214 12.70 16.83 10.21
CA GLY A 214 11.28 17.16 10.30
C GLY A 214 10.38 15.95 10.04
N ALA A 215 10.81 15.04 9.15
CA ALA A 215 10.09 13.81 8.84
C ALA A 215 9.99 12.82 10.01
N LEU A 216 11.06 12.60 10.78
CA LEU A 216 11.03 11.72 11.94
C LEU A 216 10.10 12.26 13.04
N GLY A 217 10.14 13.58 13.28
CA GLY A 217 9.24 14.20 14.24
C GLY A 217 7.77 14.20 13.77
N LEU A 218 7.51 14.35 12.47
CA LEU A 218 6.17 14.21 11.90
C LEU A 218 5.65 12.77 12.03
N ALA A 219 6.50 11.76 11.80
CA ALA A 219 6.15 10.36 12.02
C ALA A 219 5.83 10.06 13.50
N ALA A 220 6.62 10.61 14.42
CA ALA A 220 6.35 10.49 15.86
C ALA A 220 5.03 11.15 16.26
N LEU A 221 4.77 12.37 15.79
CA LEU A 221 3.50 13.08 16.05
C LEU A 221 2.30 12.34 15.44
N TRP A 222 2.46 11.78 14.24
CA TRP A 222 1.42 10.94 13.63
C TRP A 222 1.14 9.70 14.47
N ALA A 223 2.19 8.98 14.90
CA ALA A 223 2.04 7.77 15.72
C ALA A 223 1.29 8.07 17.03
N LEU A 224 1.64 9.16 17.71
CA LEU A 224 0.97 9.58 18.95
C LEU A 224 -0.47 10.03 18.71
N LYS A 225 -0.74 10.77 17.63
CA LYS A 225 -2.10 11.19 17.26
C LYS A 225 -3.03 10.00 17.05
N HIS A 226 -2.50 8.88 16.57
CA HIS A 226 -3.25 7.68 16.23
C HIS A 226 -2.99 6.50 17.19
N GLU A 227 -2.42 6.76 18.38
CA GLU A 227 -1.97 5.72 19.33
C GLU A 227 -3.07 4.70 19.67
N SER A 228 -4.25 5.16 20.08
CA SER A 228 -5.36 4.27 20.45
C SER A 228 -5.78 3.35 19.29
N MET A 229 -5.83 3.90 18.08
CA MET A 229 -6.19 3.17 16.87
C MET A 229 -5.12 2.14 16.49
N ILE A 230 -3.85 2.51 16.61
CA ILE A 230 -2.71 1.60 16.38
C ILE A 230 -2.76 0.44 17.39
N VAL A 231 -3.02 0.71 18.67
CA VAL A 231 -3.14 -0.32 19.72
C VAL A 231 -4.32 -1.25 19.44
N THR A 232 -5.50 -0.72 19.11
CA THR A 232 -6.68 -1.52 18.77
C THR A 232 -6.42 -2.41 17.56
N ALA A 233 -5.84 -1.86 16.48
CA ALA A 233 -5.48 -2.64 15.30
C ALA A 233 -4.39 -3.68 15.61
N ALA A 234 -3.45 -3.36 16.49
CA ALA A 234 -2.33 -4.24 16.82
C ALA A 234 -2.71 -5.47 17.64
N SER A 235 -3.85 -5.43 18.35
CA SER A 235 -4.36 -6.58 19.10
C SER A 235 -4.52 -7.85 18.24
N VAL A 236 -4.79 -7.70 16.94
CA VAL A 236 -4.97 -8.83 16.00
C VAL A 236 -3.67 -9.50 15.57
N TRP A 237 -2.52 -8.98 16.01
CA TRP A 237 -1.20 -9.56 15.75
C TRP A 237 -0.56 -10.19 17.00
N GLY A 238 -1.28 -10.19 18.12
CA GLY A 238 -0.92 -10.87 19.37
C GLY A 238 -0.12 -10.04 20.37
N ASP A 239 -0.04 -10.54 21.60
CA ASP A 239 0.50 -9.83 22.77
C ASP A 239 1.97 -9.41 22.62
N LEU A 240 2.78 -10.20 21.91
CA LEU A 240 4.18 -9.84 21.64
C LEU A 240 4.29 -8.59 20.77
N PHE A 241 3.36 -8.37 19.84
CA PHE A 241 3.34 -7.17 19.02
C PHE A 241 2.92 -5.96 19.85
N LEU A 242 1.92 -6.12 20.73
CA LEU A 242 1.51 -5.08 21.67
C LEU A 242 2.62 -4.70 22.65
N ALA A 243 3.33 -5.69 23.20
CA ALA A 243 4.47 -5.47 24.09
C ALA A 243 5.61 -4.70 23.39
N TRP A 244 5.82 -4.96 22.10
CA TRP A 244 6.81 -4.22 21.29
C TRP A 244 6.40 -2.75 21.03
N LEU A 245 5.11 -2.43 20.98
CA LEU A 245 4.63 -1.06 20.73
C LEU A 245 4.86 -0.11 21.90
N GLY A 246 4.86 -0.59 23.15
CA GLY A 246 5.07 0.26 24.33
C GLY A 246 6.33 1.11 24.25
N PRO A 247 7.52 0.48 24.10
CA PRO A 247 8.78 1.21 23.93
C PRO A 247 8.81 2.13 22.68
N VAL A 248 8.10 1.76 21.61
CA VAL A 248 7.98 2.58 20.39
C VAL A 248 7.25 3.89 20.69
N PHE A 249 6.15 3.85 21.44
CA PHE A 249 5.41 5.06 21.80
C PHE A 249 6.16 5.92 22.82
N ASP A 250 6.89 5.33 23.75
CA ASP A 250 7.76 6.08 24.66
C ASP A 250 8.84 6.86 23.88
N GLN A 251 9.45 6.22 22.88
CA GLN A 251 10.40 6.86 21.99
C GLN A 251 9.74 7.93 21.11
N ALA A 252 8.52 7.70 20.62
CA ALA A 252 7.76 8.70 19.88
C ALA A 252 7.51 9.96 20.71
N ARG A 253 7.16 9.82 22.01
CA ARG A 253 6.98 10.95 22.94
C ARG A 253 8.27 11.74 23.11
N ALA A 254 9.40 11.05 23.30
CA ALA A 254 10.71 11.69 23.44
C ALA A 254 11.11 12.49 22.18
N ILE A 255 10.88 11.92 21.00
CA ILE A 255 11.14 12.54 19.70
C ILE A 255 10.24 13.75 19.49
N ALA A 256 8.93 13.61 19.74
CA ALA A 256 7.96 14.68 19.56
C ALA A 256 8.24 15.88 20.47
N ALA A 257 8.57 15.64 21.74
CA ALA A 257 8.97 16.68 22.68
C ALA A 257 10.22 17.43 22.18
N SER A 258 11.23 16.68 21.73
CA SER A 258 12.48 17.25 21.21
C SER A 258 12.26 18.10 19.95
N ALA A 259 11.42 17.64 19.01
CA ALA A 259 11.11 18.34 17.77
C ALA A 259 10.33 19.65 18.02
N GLN A 260 9.44 19.67 19.01
CA GLN A 260 8.73 20.88 19.44
C GLN A 260 9.67 21.91 20.07
N SER A 261 10.58 21.47 20.96
CA SER A 261 11.57 22.35 21.60
C SER A 261 12.59 22.94 20.61
N ALA A 262 12.90 22.22 19.52
CA ALA A 262 13.85 22.67 18.49
C ALA A 262 13.23 23.61 17.43
N GLY A 263 11.92 23.87 17.47
CA GLY A 263 11.23 24.68 16.45
C GLY A 263 11.19 24.05 15.04
N ALA A 264 11.53 22.76 14.93
CA ALA A 264 11.67 22.04 13.66
C ALA A 264 10.32 21.65 13.03
N ILE A 265 9.23 21.71 13.79
CA ILE A 265 7.87 21.43 13.33
C ILE A 265 6.98 22.58 13.81
N ARG A 266 6.61 23.49 12.90
CA ARG A 266 5.58 24.49 13.19
C ARG A 266 4.20 23.81 13.17
N PRO A 267 3.38 23.95 14.22
CA PRO A 267 1.98 23.53 14.14
C PRO A 267 1.28 24.32 13.01
N PRO A 268 0.37 23.69 12.25
CA PRO A 268 -0.37 24.39 11.21
C PRO A 268 -1.14 25.56 11.84
N PRO A 269 -1.18 26.74 11.19
CA PRO A 269 -1.87 27.91 11.75
C PRO A 269 -3.34 27.58 12.00
N PRO A 270 -3.93 28.07 13.11
CA PRO A 270 -5.35 27.86 13.37
C PRO A 270 -6.15 28.40 12.19
N ARG A 271 -6.98 27.55 11.58
CA ARG A 271 -7.92 27.99 10.54
C ARG A 271 -8.76 29.11 11.14
N ARG A 272 -8.58 30.34 10.65
CA ARG A 272 -9.45 31.45 11.00
C ARG A 272 -10.88 31.02 10.69
N ARG A 273 -11.70 30.84 11.73
CA ARG A 273 -13.14 30.82 11.55
C ARG A 273 -13.49 32.20 10.97
N GLY A 274 -14.05 32.20 9.76
CA GLY A 274 -14.61 33.41 9.18
C GLY A 274 -15.63 34.01 10.17
N PRO A 275 -15.79 35.34 10.17
CA PRO A 275 -16.77 35.99 11.04
C PRO A 275 -18.16 35.43 10.78
N GLN A 276 -18.87 35.12 11.87
CA GLN A 276 -20.29 34.79 11.90
C GLN A 276 -21.13 36.00 11.52
#